data_AF-A0A1X2GMX1-F1
#
_entry.id   AF-A0A1X2GMX1-F1
#
_cell.length_a   1.000
_cell.length_b   1.000
_cell.length_c   1.000
_cell.angle_alpha   90.00
_cell.angle_beta   90.00
_cell.angle_gamma   90.00
#
_symmetry.space_group_name_H-M   'P 1'
#
loop_
_entity.id
_entity.type
_entity.pdbx_description
1 polymer ?
#
loop_
_entity_poly.entity_id
_entity_poly.type
_entity_poly.pdbx_seq_one_letter_code
_entity_poly.pdbx_strand_id
1 'polypeptide(L)' 'MPVRQIVTNPHFGIITPEKLVRVIPSLATWGVAAGTAVSLIGSDVPLVKKDILSKLPVIGSYWAVDEQ' A
#
# COMPACT_ATOMS: atom_id res chain seq x y z
N MET A 1 -16.09 -37.83 28.59
CA MET A 1 -14.77 -37.83 27.92
C MET A 1 -14.67 -36.53 27.14
N PRO A 2 -13.73 -35.60 27.41
CA PRO A 2 -13.63 -34.36 26.65
C PRO A 2 -13.06 -34.62 25.26
N VAL A 3 -13.81 -34.26 24.22
CA VAL A 3 -13.40 -34.37 22.82
C VAL A 3 -12.39 -33.27 22.53
N ARG A 4 -11.16 -33.65 22.16
CA ARG A 4 -10.07 -32.73 21.85
C ARG A 4 -10.34 -32.11 20.48
N GLN A 5 -10.77 -30.84 20.44
CA GLN A 5 -11.00 -30.13 19.18
C GLN A 5 -9.68 -29.92 18.44
N ILE A 6 -9.61 -30.37 17.19
CA ILE A 6 -8.46 -30.15 16.32
C ILE A 6 -8.54 -28.70 15.83
N VAL A 7 -7.76 -27.82 16.45
CA VAL A 7 -7.58 -26.44 15.99
C VAL A 7 -6.57 -26.48 14.85
N THR A 8 -7.07 -26.69 13.63
CA THR A 8 -6.23 -26.59 12.43
C THR A 8 -5.87 -25.12 12.22
N ASN A 9 -4.60 -24.76 12.40
CA ASN A 9 -4.06 -23.45 12.07
C ASN A 9 -3.64 -23.47 10.59
N PRO A 10 -4.42 -22.88 9.65
CA PRO A 10 -4.06 -22.90 8.24
C PRO A 10 -2.77 -22.08 8.03
N HIS A 11 -1.66 -22.75 7.80
CA HIS A 11 -0.38 -22.13 7.50
C HIS A 11 0.02 -22.51 6.07
N PHE A 12 0.30 -21.52 5.23
CA PHE A 12 0.83 -21.72 3.89
C PHE A 12 2.36 -21.66 3.98
N GLY A 13 2.98 -22.81 4.28
CA GLY A 13 4.42 -22.88 4.52
C GLY A 13 4.85 -22.05 5.74
N ILE A 14 5.60 -20.96 5.52
CA ILE A 14 6.15 -20.06 6.56
C ILE A 14 5.17 -18.92 6.94
N ILE A 15 4.11 -18.72 6.15
CA ILE A 15 3.16 -17.63 6.36
C ILE A 15 1.90 -18.16 7.03
N THR A 16 1.67 -17.71 8.26
CA THR A 16 0.45 -17.89 9.03
C THR A 16 -0.37 -16.59 8.93
N PRO A 17 -1.71 -16.63 8.82
CA PRO A 17 -2.54 -15.41 8.78
C PRO A 17 -2.29 -14.48 9.98
N GLU A 18 -2.02 -15.03 11.16
CA GLU A 18 -1.67 -14.26 12.35
C GLU A 18 -0.35 -13.49 12.20
N LYS A 19 0.63 -14.09 11.52
CA LYS A 19 1.91 -13.44 11.19
C LYS A 19 1.76 -12.37 10.11
N LEU A 20 0.85 -12.59 9.16
CA LEU A 20 0.51 -11.60 8.13
C LEU A 20 -0.10 -10.35 8.78
N VAL A 21 -1.13 -10.51 9.62
CA VAL A 21 -1.76 -9.39 10.32
C VAL A 21 -0.75 -8.58 11.14
N ARG A 22 0.24 -9.25 11.72
CA ARG A 22 1.31 -8.61 12.48
C ARG A 22 2.28 -7.77 11.62
N VAL A 23 2.50 -8.12 10.36
CA VAL A 23 3.40 -7.37 9.46
C VAL A 23 2.69 -6.29 8.63
N ILE A 24 1.36 -6.35 8.52
CA ILE A 24 0.54 -5.35 7.82
C ILE A 24 0.92 -3.90 8.16
N PRO A 25 1.02 -3.46 9.44
CA PRO A 25 1.33 -2.07 9.75
C PRO A 25 2.72 -1.63 9.27
N SER A 26 3.71 -2.52 9.35
CA SER A 26 5.06 -2.26 8.82
C SER A 26 5.03 -2.16 7.30
N LEU A 27 4.34 -3.09 6.64
CA LEU A 27 4.18 -3.09 5.18
C LEU A 27 3.44 -1.85 4.68
N ALA A 28 2.41 -1.42 5.40
CA ALA A 28 1.67 -0.19 5.11
C ALA A 28 2.57 1.04 5.23
N THR A 29 3.39 1.11 6.29
CA THR A 29 4.36 2.19 6.49
C THR A 29 5.37 2.25 5.34
N TRP A 30 5.93 1.11 4.95
CA TRP A 30 6.82 1.01 3.79
C TRP A 30 6.11 1.33 2.47
N GLY A 31 4.86 0.91 2.31
CA GLY A 31 4.04 1.21 1.14
C GLY A 31 3.78 2.70 0.99
N VAL A 32 3.45 3.39 2.09
CA VAL A 32 3.31 4.86 2.10
C VAL A 32 4.66 5.51 1.79
N ALA A 33 5.74 5.12 2.46
CA ALA A 33 7.06 5.69 2.24
C ALA A 33 7.53 5.51 0.78
N ALA A 34 7.46 4.28 0.26
CA ALA A 34 7.80 3.98 -1.13
C ALA A 34 6.88 4.73 -2.11
N GLY A 35 5.57 4.76 -1.85
CA GLY A 35 4.61 5.51 -2.65
C GLY A 35 4.93 7.00 -2.71
N THR A 36 5.28 7.62 -1.57
CA THR A 36 5.70 9.03 -1.53
C THR A 36 7.02 9.26 -2.27
N ALA A 37 8.02 8.38 -2.09
CA ALA A 37 9.30 8.50 -2.79
C ALA A 37 9.14 8.37 -4.31
N VAL A 38 8.36 7.38 -4.77
CA VAL A 38 8.04 7.20 -6.20
C VAL A 38 7.23 8.38 -6.74
N SER A 39 6.30 8.94 -5.96
CA SER A 39 5.53 10.12 -6.36
C SER A 39 6.43 11.37 -6.50
N LEU A 40 7.39 11.55 -5.59
CA LEU A 40 8.36 12.66 -5.65
C LEU A 40 9.31 12.51 -6.85
N ILE A 41 9.88 11.32 -7.06
CA ILE A 41 10.78 11.05 -8.21
C ILE A 41 9.99 11.11 -9.52
N GLY A 42 8.79 10.54 -9.54
CA GLY A 42 7.89 10.51 -10.70
C GLY A 42 7.20 11.84 -11.00
N SER A 43 7.42 12.89 -10.21
CA SER A 43 6.91 14.24 -10.49
C SER A 43 7.50 14.85 -11.78
N ASP A 44 8.63 14.30 -12.27
CA ASP A 44 9.22 14.63 -13.56
C ASP A 44 8.60 13.83 -14.73
N VAL A 45 7.82 12.78 -14.43
CA VAL A 45 7.17 11.91 -15.42
C VAL A 45 5.70 12.35 -15.61
N PRO A 46 5.31 12.87 -16.78
CA PRO A 46 3.97 13.43 -17.01
C PRO A 46 2.83 12.42 -16.80
N LEU A 47 3.11 11.12 -16.93
CA LEU A 47 2.15 10.04 -16.70
C LEU A 47 1.72 9.93 -15.22
N VAL A 48 2.65 10.12 -14.27
CA VAL A 48 2.37 10.02 -12.82
C VAL A 48 1.62 11.23 -12.31
N LYS A 49 1.90 12.43 -12.86
CA LYS A 49 1.12 13.63 -12.57
C LYS A 49 -0.35 13.45 -12.93
N LYS A 50 -0.62 12.97 -14.15
CA LYS A 50 -1.98 12.90 -14.72
C LYS A 50 -2.86 11.84 -14.04
N ASP A 51 -2.30 10.68 -13.67
CA ASP A 51 -3.10 9.57 -13.12
C ASP A 51 -3.20 9.56 -11.58
N ILE A 52 -2.16 10.00 -10.85
CA ILE A 52 -2.12 9.88 -9.39
C ILE A 52 -2.29 11.25 -8.72
N LEU A 53 -1.54 12.26 -9.17
CA LEU A 53 -1.55 13.58 -8.52
C LEU A 53 -2.81 14.40 -8.87
N SER A 54 -3.32 14.32 -10.11
CA SER A 54 -4.57 15.02 -10.50
C SER A 54 -5.84 14.51 -9.78
N LYS A 55 -5.82 13.31 -9.18
CA LYS A 55 -6.96 12.75 -8.44
C LYS A 55 -6.95 13.07 -6.95
N LEU A 56 -5.95 13.78 -6.44
CA LEU A 56 -5.88 14.16 -5.03
C LEU A 56 -6.76 15.39 -4.78
N PRO A 57 -7.84 15.30 -3.99
CA PRO A 57 -8.84 16.37 -3.86
C PRO A 57 -8.31 17.65 -3.16
N VAL A 58 -7.16 17.58 -2.49
CA VAL A 58 -6.59 18.70 -1.71
C VAL A 58 -5.39 19.36 -2.41
N ILE A 59 -4.60 18.61 -3.16
CA ILE A 59 -3.36 19.10 -3.82
C ILE A 59 -3.33 18.86 -5.33
N GLY A 60 -4.39 18.27 -5.91
CA GLY A 60 -4.48 18.00 -7.34
C GLY A 60 -4.48 19.27 -8.19
N SER A 61 -4.93 20.41 -7.64
CA SER A 61 -4.83 21.71 -8.32
C SER A 61 -3.40 22.24 -8.43
N TYR A 62 -2.47 21.80 -7.57
CA TYR A 62 -1.06 22.22 -7.62
C TYR A 62 -0.27 21.45 -8.69
N TRP A 63 -0.77 20.29 -9.09
CA TRP A 63 -0.17 19.40 -10.08
C TRP A 63 -1.03 19.25 -11.34
N ALA A 64 -2.14 19.98 -11.43
CA ALA A 64 -2.86 20.27 -12.65
C ALA A 64 -1.91 21.08 -13.56
N VAL A 65 -1.03 20.36 -14.23
CA VAL A 65 -0.22 20.93 -15.31
C VAL A 65 -1.20 21.27 -16.42
N ASP A 66 -1.41 22.58 -16.54
CA ASP A 66 -1.88 23.28 -17.74
C ASP A 66 -1.29 22.60 -18.98
N GLU A 67 -2.17 22.10 -19.82
CA GLU A 67 -1.86 21.53 -21.12
C GLU A 67 -1.40 22.69 -22.02
N GLN A 68 -0.09 22.77 -22.27
CA GLN A 68 0.50 23.51 -23.39
C GLN A 68 1.12 22.47 -24.34
#